data_AF-A0A960HSM2-F1
#
_entry.id   AF-A0A960HSM2-F1
#
_cell.length_a   1.000
_cell.length_b   1.000
_cell.length_c   1.000
_cell.angle_alpha   90.00
_cell.angle_beta   90.00
_cell.angle_gamma   90.00
#
_symmetry.space_group_name_H-M   'P 1'
#
loop_
_entity.id
_entity.type
_entity.pdbx_description
1 polymer ?
#
loop_
_entity_poly.entity_id
_entity_poly.type
_entity_poly.pdbx_seq_one_letter_code
_entity_poly.pdbx_strand_id
1 'polypeptide(L)' 'MQHILEAIQAGASGDDLANLPIPESYRAAFVKRDEVDMFEGVESWDKDPTKSIHIDDVATPELAPDEVYIAVMAS' A
#
# COMPACT_ATOMS: atom_id res chain seq x y z
N MET A 1 -10.79 -5.51 2.34
CA MET A 1 -10.09 -4.59 3.26
C MET A 1 -10.88 -4.29 4.54
N GLN A 2 -12.13 -3.81 4.45
CA GLN A 2 -12.95 -3.42 5.62
C GLN A 2 -12.99 -4.50 6.73
N HIS A 3 -13.21 -5.77 6.38
CA HIS A 3 -13.26 -6.86 7.37
C HIS A 3 -11.94 -7.10 8.12
N ILE A 4 -10.79 -6.82 7.50
CA ILE A 4 -9.47 -6.94 8.15
C ILE A 4 -9.34 -5.86 9.22
N LEU A 5 -9.72 -4.62 8.89
CA LEU A 5 -9.70 -3.51 9.85
C LEU A 5 -10.62 -3.78 11.05
N GLU A 6 -11.84 -4.25 10.79
CA GLU A 6 -12.82 -4.59 11.83
C GLU A 6 -12.30 -5.67 12.77
N ALA A 7 -11.70 -6.74 12.22
CA ALA A 7 -11.12 -7.83 13.01
C ALA A 7 -9.97 -7.33 13.91
N ILE A 8 -9.09 -6.48 13.38
CA ILE A 8 -8.00 -5.88 14.17
C ILE A 8 -8.57 -5.03 15.31
N GLN A 9 -9.53 -4.16 15.03
CA GLN A 9 -10.15 -3.29 16.05
C GLN A 9 -10.93 -4.07 17.12
N ALA A 10 -11.50 -5.22 16.75
CA ALA A 10 -12.18 -6.13 17.68
C ALA A 10 -11.22 -6.99 18.52
N GLY A 11 -9.90 -6.95 18.25
CA GLY A 11 -8.93 -7.80 18.93
C GLY A 11 -9.07 -9.28 18.57
N ALA A 12 -9.40 -9.58 17.31
CA ALA A 12 -9.58 -10.94 16.81
C ALA A 12 -8.33 -11.81 17.04
N SER A 13 -8.54 -13.12 17.20
CA SER A 13 -7.45 -14.07 17.39
C SER A 13 -6.66 -14.29 16.10
N GLY A 14 -5.48 -14.91 16.20
CA GLY A 14 -4.68 -15.26 15.02
C GLY A 14 -5.42 -16.21 14.06
N ASP A 15 -6.19 -17.15 14.59
CA ASP A 15 -6.99 -18.09 13.79
C ASP A 15 -8.12 -17.35 13.04
N ASP A 16 -8.76 -16.37 13.69
CA ASP A 16 -9.80 -15.56 13.05
C ASP A 16 -9.23 -14.72 11.90
N LEU A 17 -8.06 -14.10 12.11
CA LEU A 17 -7.37 -13.32 11.08
C LEU A 17 -6.92 -14.20 9.89
N ALA A 18 -6.43 -15.42 10.17
CA ALA A 18 -5.98 -16.35 9.13
C ALA A 18 -7.11 -16.84 8.21
N ASN A 19 -8.37 -16.80 8.68
CA ASN A 19 -9.54 -17.17 7.89
C ASN A 19 -10.08 -16.02 7.02
N LEU A 20 -9.55 -14.80 7.13
CA LEU A 20 -9.98 -13.68 6.30
C LEU A 20 -9.39 -13.79 4.90
N PRO A 21 -10.18 -13.53 3.84
CA PRO A 21 -9.66 -13.53 2.48
C PRO A 21 -8.69 -12.36 2.27
N ILE A 22 -7.58 -12.64 1.59
CA ILE A 22 -6.63 -11.62 1.15
C ILE A 22 -7.29 -10.83 0.00
N PRO A 23 -7.36 -9.49 0.07
CA PRO A 23 -7.89 -8.67 -1.01
C PRO A 23 -7.04 -8.79 -2.29
N GLU A 24 -7.68 -8.74 -3.46
CA GLU A 24 -6.97 -8.73 -4.76
C GLU A 24 -6.26 -7.39 -5.03
N SER A 25 -6.70 -6.32 -4.38
CA SER A 25 -6.10 -5.00 -4.46
C SER A 25 -6.12 -4.27 -3.11
N TYR A 26 -5.24 -3.28 -2.98
CA TYR A 26 -5.21 -2.38 -1.84
C TYR A 26 -4.84 -0.96 -2.26
N ARG A 27 -5.34 0.02 -1.51
CA ARG A 27 -5.04 1.42 -1.73
C ARG A 27 -3.60 1.73 -1.27
N ALA A 28 -2.79 2.29 -2.16
CA ALA A 28 -1.39 2.59 -1.91
C ALA A 28 -1.00 3.98 -2.39
N ALA A 29 0.03 4.55 -1.77
CA ALA A 29 0.77 5.69 -2.32
C ALA A 29 1.94 5.16 -3.17
N PHE A 30 2.06 5.56 -4.43
CA PHE A 30 3.11 5.08 -5.34
C PHE A 30 3.56 6.14 -6.34
N VAL A 31 4.71 5.89 -6.97
CA VAL A 31 5.24 6.67 -8.09
C VAL A 31 5.17 5.84 -9.38
N LYS A 32 5.09 6.50 -10.53
CA LYS A 32 5.00 5.82 -11.83
C LYS A 32 6.35 5.82 -12.53
N ARG A 33 6.66 4.69 -13.18
CA ARG A 33 7.89 4.55 -13.98
C ARG A 33 7.99 5.59 -15.09
N ASP A 34 6.87 5.88 -15.75
CA ASP A 34 6.82 6.80 -16.90
C ASP A 34 6.99 8.28 -16.51
N GLU A 35 7.02 8.59 -15.21
CA GLU A 35 7.19 9.94 -14.67
C GLU A 35 8.61 10.17 -14.10
N VAL A 36 9.55 9.25 -14.34
CA VAL A 36 10.91 9.32 -13.76
C VAL A 36 11.65 10.63 -14.08
N ASP A 37 11.41 11.20 -15.26
CA ASP A 37 12.05 12.43 -15.73
C ASP A 37 11.20 13.70 -15.51
N MET A 38 10.06 13.62 -14.80
CA MET A 38 9.10 14.72 -14.67
C MET A 38 9.64 16.00 -14.03
N PHE A 39 10.77 15.91 -13.33
CA PHE A 39 11.44 17.03 -12.67
C PHE A 39 12.81 17.37 -13.28
N GLU A 40 13.10 16.92 -14.50
CA GLU A 40 14.30 17.33 -15.21
C GLU A 40 14.29 18.86 -15.41
N GLY A 41 15.42 19.51 -15.10
CA GLY A 41 15.53 20.97 -15.16
C GLY A 41 14.82 21.75 -14.04
N VAL A 42 14.19 21.07 -13.07
CA VAL A 42 13.59 21.71 -11.88
C VAL A 42 14.60 21.72 -10.74
N GLU A 43 14.82 22.89 -10.14
CA GLU A 43 15.66 23.03 -8.95
C GLU A 43 15.14 22.16 -7.79
N SER A 44 16.05 21.58 -7.01
CA SER A 44 15.66 20.57 -6.02
C SER A 44 14.65 21.08 -4.98
N TRP A 45 14.65 22.38 -4.67
CA TRP A 45 13.73 22.99 -3.72
C TRP A 45 12.32 23.18 -4.28
N ASP A 46 12.18 23.24 -5.60
CA ASP A 46 10.92 23.47 -6.31
C ASP A 46 10.24 22.15 -6.74
N LYS A 47 10.87 21.00 -6.46
CA LYS A 47 10.30 19.67 -6.71
C LYS A 47 9.20 19.37 -5.68
N ASP A 48 7.96 19.53 -6.13
CA ASP A 48 6.75 19.30 -5.32
C ASP A 48 6.34 17.80 -5.35
N PRO A 49 6.45 17.06 -4.22
CA PRO A 49 6.10 15.64 -4.17
C PRO A 49 4.62 15.36 -4.43
N THR A 50 3.73 16.34 -4.22
CA THR A 50 2.29 16.15 -4.46
C THR A 50 1.97 15.96 -5.93
N LYS A 51 2.90 16.29 -6.82
CA LYS A 51 2.80 16.06 -8.27
C LYS A 51 3.19 14.64 -8.69
N SER A 52 4.02 13.95 -7.91
CA SER A 52 4.57 12.63 -8.27
C SER A 52 3.98 11.47 -7.47
N ILE A 53 3.41 11.74 -6.29
CA ILE A 53 2.77 10.72 -5.47
C ILE A 53 1.32 10.54 -5.91
N HIS A 54 1.00 9.35 -6.38
CA HIS A 54 -0.37 8.94 -6.73
C HIS A 54 -0.95 8.10 -5.60
N ILE A 55 -2.25 8.23 -5.37
CA ILE A 55 -2.99 7.37 -4.45
C ILE A 55 -4.09 6.67 -5.23
N ASP A 56 -3.95 5.35 -5.39
CA ASP A 56 -4.92 4.51 -6.11
C ASP A 56 -4.86 3.06 -5.60
N ASP A 57 -5.74 2.21 -6.11
CA ASP A 57 -5.72 0.77 -5.87
C ASP A 57 -4.65 0.09 -6.74
N VAL A 58 -3.80 -0.70 -6.10
CA VAL A 58 -2.79 -1.54 -6.76
C VAL A 58 -3.06 -3.02 -6.46
N ALA A 59 -2.67 -3.89 -7.38
CA ALA A 59 -2.82 -5.33 -7.20
C ALA A 59 -1.99 -5.82 -6.00
N THR A 60 -2.57 -6.71 -5.21
CA THR A 60 -1.85 -7.43 -4.17
C THR A 60 -0.82 -8.35 -4.83
N PRO A 61 0.46 -8.31 -4.42
CA PRO A 61 1.50 -9.15 -5.02
C PRO A 61 1.28 -10.64 -4.69
N GLU A 62 2.15 -11.51 -5.22
CA GLU A 62 2.25 -12.89 -4.76
C GLU A 62 3.17 -12.95 -3.54
N LEU A 63 2.84 -13.78 -2.55
CA LEU A 63 3.62 -13.90 -1.32
C LEU A 63 4.75 -14.93 -1.51
N ALA A 64 6.00 -14.51 -1.34
CA ALA A 64 7.12 -15.45 -1.35
C ALA A 64 7.17 -16.31 -0.06
N PRO A 65 7.88 -17.46 -0.06
CA PRO A 65 7.93 -18.37 1.08
C PRO A 65 8.51 -17.77 2.38
N ASP A 66 9.31 -16.71 2.26
CA ASP A 66 10.01 -16.02 3.35
C ASP A 66 9.44 -14.62 3.64
N GLU A 67 8.29 -14.29 3.07
CA GLU A 67 7.63 -12.99 3.22
C GLU A 67 6.37 -13.06 4.11
N VAL A 68 5.90 -11.89 4.51
CA VAL A 68 4.65 -11.74 5.28
C VAL A 68 3.82 -10.60 4.72
N TYR A 69 2.49 -10.75 4.77
CA TYR A 69 1.58 -9.63 4.60
C TYR A 69 1.34 -8.90 5.91
N ILE A 70 1.36 -7.57 5.84
CA ILE A 70 1.11 -6.70 6.98
C ILE A 70 -0.05 -5.77 6.62
N ALA A 71 -1.13 -5.83 7.41
CA ALA A 71 -2.16 -4.80 7.40
C ALA A 71 -1.63 -3.57 8.14
N VAL A 72 -1.20 -2.55 7.39
CA VAL A 72 -0.56 -1.35 7.93
C VAL A 72 -1.60 -0.45 8.61
N MET A 73 -1.47 -0.25 9.93
CA MET A 73 -2.33 0.66 10.70
C MET A 73 -1.85 2.11 10.67
N ALA A 74 -0.53 2.31 10.58
CA ALA A 74 0.15 3.60 10.41
C ALA A 74 1.54 3.37 9.78
N SER A 75 2.06 4.38 9.05
CA SER A 75 3.37 4.37 8.37
C SER A 75 4.11 5.69 8.54
#